data_AF-A0A499VAY8-F1
#
_entry.id   AF-A0A499VAY8-F1
#
_cell.length_a   1.000
_cell.length_b   1.000
_cell.length_c   1.000
_cell.angle_alpha   90.00
_cell.angle_beta   90.00
_cell.angle_gamma   90.00
#
_symmetry.space_group_name_H-M   'P 1'
#
loop_
_entity.id
_entity.type
_entity.pdbx_description
1 polymer ?
#
loop_
_entity_poly.entity_id
_entity_poly.type
_entity_poly.pdbx_seq_one_letter_code
_entity_poly.pdbx_strand_id
1 'polypeptide(L)'
;MLDRVARIAPGESVLVHAAAGGVGSHAPLVAGELALPAGKVPEPFIDAEDVADAAAAVLTETGRHGGRIYELTGPRALTFGEAVELISRASGRPIAYKQVSPAEYTAALVDEGVGGEDAHHVAEMFVLMERGLLAGTRDDLATVLGRAPRTFEDYVARAAAAGAWAR
;
A
#
# COMPACT_ATOMS: atom_id res chain seq x y z
N MET A 1 30.83 7.21 14.02
CA MET A 1 30.93 7.08 12.54
C MET A 1 29.56 6.68 12.04
N LEU A 2 28.62 7.63 12.04
CA LEU A 2 27.25 7.49 11.57
C LEU A 2 27.19 8.25 10.27
N ASP A 3 27.20 7.54 9.14
CA ASP A 3 27.05 8.19 7.84
C ASP A 3 26.47 7.20 6.82
N ARG A 4 25.15 7.29 6.62
CA ARG A 4 24.44 6.91 5.39
C ARG A 4 22.98 7.31 5.52
N VAL A 5 22.72 8.61 5.39
CA VAL A 5 21.41 9.09 4.92
C VAL A 5 21.39 8.83 3.42
N ALA A 6 20.65 7.81 2.99
CA ALA A 6 20.43 7.54 1.58
C ALA A 6 19.76 8.78 0.94
N ARG A 7 20.39 9.33 -0.10
CA ARG A 7 19.79 10.41 -0.91
C ARG A 7 18.65 9.80 -1.72
N ILE A 8 17.43 10.28 -1.49
CA ILE A 8 16.20 9.91 -2.21
C ILE A 8 16.19 10.66 -3.55
N ALA A 9 16.01 9.94 -4.66
CA ALA A 9 15.82 10.52 -5.98
C ALA A 9 14.38 11.08 -6.12
N PRO A 10 14.13 12.13 -6.93
CA PRO A 10 12.78 12.62 -7.18
C PRO A 10 11.98 11.54 -7.90
N GLY A 11 10.97 10.94 -7.24
CA GLY A 11 10.09 9.93 -7.83
C GLY A 11 9.86 8.66 -6.99
N GLU A 12 10.61 8.44 -5.89
CA GLU A 12 10.41 7.31 -4.99
C GLU A 12 9.84 7.78 -3.65
N SER A 13 8.54 7.56 -3.45
CA SER A 13 7.84 7.89 -2.21
C SER A 13 8.02 6.80 -1.15
N VAL A 14 8.35 7.24 0.06
CA VAL A 14 8.60 6.43 1.26
C VAL A 14 7.36 5.62 1.65
N LEU A 15 7.51 4.29 1.68
CA LEU A 15 6.49 3.32 2.12
C LEU A 15 6.59 3.06 3.62
N VAL A 16 5.59 3.53 4.37
CA VAL A 16 5.37 3.15 5.77
C VAL A 16 4.52 1.89 5.81
N HIS A 17 5.18 0.78 6.16
CA HIS A 17 4.66 -0.43 6.82
C HIS A 17 3.18 -0.80 6.66
N ALA A 18 2.74 -1.03 5.43
CA ALA A 18 1.71 -2.01 5.10
C ALA A 18 2.07 -2.55 3.70
N ALA A 19 2.17 -3.86 3.56
CA ALA A 19 2.54 -4.49 2.31
C ALA A 19 1.68 -3.96 1.14
N ALA A 20 2.30 -3.88 -0.04
CA ALA A 20 1.68 -3.69 -1.36
C ALA A 20 1.59 -2.27 -1.98
N GLY A 21 2.50 -1.34 -1.69
CA GLY A 21 2.41 0.01 -2.27
C GLY A 21 3.56 0.56 -3.13
N GLY A 22 4.59 -0.20 -3.55
CA GLY A 22 5.56 0.43 -4.48
C GLY A 22 6.72 -0.37 -5.06
N VAL A 23 6.98 -1.60 -4.62
CA VAL A 23 7.94 -2.48 -5.31
C VAL A 23 7.26 -3.84 -5.50
N GLY A 24 6.49 -3.99 -6.60
CA GLY A 24 5.95 -5.30 -6.98
C GLY A 24 4.58 -5.30 -7.67
N SER A 25 3.68 -4.35 -7.38
CA SER A 25 2.30 -4.40 -7.93
C SER A 25 2.10 -3.65 -9.25
N HIS A 26 2.92 -2.63 -9.55
CA HIS A 26 2.74 -1.79 -10.75
C HIS A 26 2.88 -2.59 -12.06
N ALA A 27 3.98 -3.31 -12.25
CA ALA A 27 4.21 -4.07 -13.47
C ALA A 27 3.14 -5.15 -13.74
N PRO A 28 2.73 -5.97 -12.75
CA PRO A 28 1.60 -6.89 -12.91
C PRO A 28 0.27 -6.18 -13.28
N LEU A 29 -0.04 -5.06 -12.64
CA LEU A 29 -1.24 -4.26 -12.98
C LEU A 29 -1.19 -3.74 -14.42
N VAL A 30 -0.03 -3.27 -14.91
CA VAL A 30 0.16 -2.85 -16.32
C VAL A 30 0.03 -4.03 -17.28
N ALA A 31 0.54 -5.20 -16.88
CA ALA A 31 0.44 -6.45 -17.64
C ALA A 31 -1.01 -6.97 -17.73
N GLY A 32 -1.84 -6.69 -16.73
CA GLY A 32 -3.27 -6.99 -16.71
C GLY A 32 -3.69 -8.07 -15.70
N GLU A 33 -2.79 -8.50 -14.82
CA GLU A 33 -3.12 -9.45 -13.74
C GLU A 33 -2.26 -9.15 -12.51
N LEU A 34 -2.88 -9.08 -11.34
CA LEU A 34 -2.19 -9.06 -10.05
C LEU A 34 -2.48 -10.35 -9.31
N ALA A 35 -1.45 -11.16 -9.08
CA ALA A 35 -1.53 -12.39 -8.32
C ALA A 35 -0.88 -12.22 -6.93
N LEU A 36 -1.66 -12.40 -5.86
CA LEU A 36 -1.17 -12.24 -4.48
C LEU A 36 -1.70 -13.38 -3.58
N PRO A 37 -0.96 -13.75 -2.52
CA PRO A 37 -1.43 -14.69 -1.51
C PRO A 37 -2.32 -14.04 -0.46
N ALA A 38 -3.22 -13.16 -0.92
CA ALA A 38 -4.21 -12.47 -0.10
C ALA A 38 -5.62 -12.84 -0.56
N GLY A 39 -6.51 -13.06 0.40
CA GLY A 39 -7.86 -13.52 0.17
C GLY A 39 -8.86 -12.39 0.32
N LYS A 40 -9.78 -12.60 1.27
CA LYS A 40 -10.92 -11.71 1.50
C LYS A 40 -10.75 -10.85 2.76
N VAL A 41 -9.59 -10.90 3.40
CA VAL A 41 -9.31 -10.00 4.51
C VAL A 41 -9.05 -8.61 3.94
N PRO A 42 -9.81 -7.58 4.36
CA PRO A 42 -9.67 -6.25 3.82
C PRO A 42 -8.52 -5.49 4.50
N GLU A 43 -7.89 -4.60 3.76
CA GLU A 43 -6.80 -3.74 4.20
C GLU A 43 -7.22 -2.27 4.13
N PRO A 44 -6.96 -1.45 5.17
CA PRO A 44 -7.29 -0.05 5.18
C PRO A 44 -6.23 0.78 4.45
N PHE A 45 -6.21 0.71 3.12
CA PHE A 45 -5.26 1.43 2.26
C PHE A 45 -5.21 2.92 2.59
N ILE A 46 -4.01 3.39 2.91
CA ILE A 46 -3.73 4.79 3.28
C ILE A 46 -3.01 5.53 2.14
N ASP A 47 -3.41 6.77 1.89
CA ASP A 47 -2.75 7.62 0.89
C ASP A 47 -1.41 8.14 1.44
N ALA A 48 -0.33 7.93 0.68
CA ALA A 48 1.02 8.35 1.10
C ALA A 48 1.14 9.87 1.32
N GLU A 49 0.37 10.68 0.58
CA GLU A 49 0.34 12.14 0.77
C GLU A 49 -0.34 12.51 2.09
N ASP A 50 -1.32 11.72 2.56
CA ASP A 50 -1.91 11.91 3.90
C ASP A 50 -0.93 11.54 5.01
N VAL A 51 -0.11 10.49 4.80
CA VAL A 51 0.96 10.14 5.74
C VAL A 51 2.00 11.26 5.83
N ALA A 52 2.39 11.83 4.69
CA ALA A 52 3.32 12.96 4.64
C ALA A 52 2.74 14.20 5.35
N ASP A 53 1.49 14.56 5.06
CA ASP A 53 0.78 15.67 5.72
C ASP A 53 0.68 15.45 7.24
N ALA A 54 0.37 14.22 7.67
CA ALA A 54 0.29 13.87 9.09
C ALA A 54 1.64 13.95 9.79
N ALA A 55 2.70 13.44 9.15
CA ALA A 55 4.07 13.54 9.68
C ALA A 55 4.50 15.00 9.81
N ALA A 56 4.20 15.85 8.81
CA ALA A 56 4.49 17.28 8.85
C ALA A 56 3.76 17.98 10.01
N ALA A 57 2.47 17.69 10.23
CA ALA A 57 1.71 18.23 11.35
C ALA A 57 2.30 17.80 12.71
N VAL A 58 2.60 16.51 12.89
CA VAL A 58 3.17 15.98 14.14
C VAL A 58 4.53 16.61 14.46
N LEU A 59 5.38 16.81 13.45
CA LEU A 59 6.72 17.38 13.64
C LEU A 59 6.71 18.89 13.89
N THR A 60 5.70 19.63 13.40
CA THR A 60 5.64 21.10 13.49
C THR A 60 4.73 21.61 14.61
N GLU A 61 3.70 20.85 14.99
CA GLU A 61 2.75 21.19 16.06
C GLU A 61 3.07 20.42 17.36
N THR A 62 4.32 20.47 17.81
CA THR A 62 4.84 19.62 18.91
C THR A 62 4.05 19.74 20.22
N GLY A 63 3.50 20.93 20.53
CA GLY A 63 2.64 21.13 21.70
C GLY A 63 1.31 20.38 21.64
N ARG A 64 0.79 20.11 20.44
CA ARG A 64 -0.48 19.40 20.21
C ARG A 64 -0.29 17.88 20.19
N HIS A 65 0.84 17.38 19.68
CA HIS A 65 1.03 15.94 19.42
C HIS A 65 2.02 15.25 20.37
N GLY A 66 2.69 16.00 21.26
CA GLY A 66 3.69 15.47 22.18
C GLY A 66 3.20 14.27 23.00
N GLY A 67 3.95 13.17 22.97
CA GLY A 67 3.68 11.96 23.74
C GLY A 67 2.49 11.12 23.25
N ARG A 68 1.91 11.43 22.10
CA ARG A 68 0.79 10.67 21.54
C ARG A 68 1.27 9.61 20.54
N ILE A 69 0.54 8.50 20.53
CA ILE A 69 0.69 7.42 19.54
C ILE A 69 -0.55 7.47 18.67
N TYR A 70 -0.35 7.39 17.35
CA TYR A 70 -1.41 7.40 16.35
C TYR A 70 -1.32 6.14 15.49
N GLU A 71 -2.44 5.43 15.34
CA GLU A 71 -2.62 4.33 14.41
C GLU A 71 -3.18 4.88 13.09
N LEU A 72 -2.31 5.09 12.10
CA LEU A 72 -2.71 5.69 10.83
C LEU A 72 -3.26 4.63 9.87
N THR A 73 -4.51 4.78 9.46
CA THR A 73 -5.18 3.89 8.51
C THR A 73 -5.92 4.70 7.44
N GLY A 74 -6.22 4.07 6.30
CA GLY A 74 -7.19 4.60 5.36
C GLY A 74 -8.60 4.74 5.95
N PRO A 75 -9.48 5.55 5.33
CA PRO A 75 -10.84 5.77 5.81
C PRO A 75 -11.78 4.58 5.51
N ARG A 76 -11.34 3.62 4.67
CA ARG A 76 -12.11 2.45 4.26
C ARG A 76 -11.20 1.27 4.04
N ALA A 77 -11.60 0.10 4.53
CA ALA A 77 -10.92 -1.16 4.26
C ALA A 77 -11.42 -1.80 2.96
N LEU A 78 -10.49 -2.37 2.19
CA LEU A 78 -10.72 -2.99 0.89
C LEU A 78 -9.93 -4.28 0.77
N THR A 79 -10.54 -5.30 0.17
CA THR A 79 -9.76 -6.45 -0.31
C THR A 79 -8.88 -6.05 -1.49
N PHE A 80 -7.80 -6.80 -1.72
CA PHE A 80 -6.98 -6.62 -2.92
C PHE A 80 -7.77 -6.80 -4.21
N GLY A 81 -8.75 -7.71 -4.22
CA GLY A 81 -9.67 -7.89 -5.34
C GLY A 81 -10.47 -6.62 -5.65
N GLU A 82 -11.09 -6.00 -4.64
CA GLU A 82 -11.84 -4.75 -4.81
C GLU A 82 -10.92 -3.58 -5.24
N ALA A 83 -9.69 -3.53 -4.71
CA ALA A 83 -8.70 -2.54 -5.12
C ALA A 83 -8.33 -2.68 -6.60
N VAL A 84 -8.06 -3.90 -7.08
CA VAL A 84 -7.78 -4.18 -8.49
C VAL A 84 -8.98 -3.86 -9.37
N GLU A 85 -10.21 -4.15 -8.92
CA GLU A 85 -11.42 -3.77 -9.66
C GLU A 85 -11.57 -2.25 -9.84
N LEU A 86 -11.26 -1.47 -8.80
CA LEU A 86 -11.27 -0.01 -8.88
C LEU A 86 -10.26 0.50 -9.90
N ILE A 87 -9.04 -0.06 -9.88
CA ILE A 87 -7.97 0.25 -10.83
C ILE A 87 -8.37 -0.14 -12.26
N SER A 88 -8.94 -1.32 -12.45
CA SER A 88 -9.46 -1.84 -13.72
C SER A 88 -10.50 -0.88 -14.32
N ARG A 89 -11.49 -0.46 -13.51
CA ARG A 89 -12.51 0.51 -13.94
C ARG A 89 -11.93 1.86 -14.33
N ALA A 90 -11.05 2.42 -13.50
CA ALA A 90 -10.48 3.76 -13.74
C ALA A 90 -9.48 3.78 -14.90
N SER A 91 -8.74 2.69 -15.13
CA SER A 91 -7.83 2.56 -16.27
C SER A 91 -8.54 2.24 -17.60
N GLY A 92 -9.83 1.91 -17.56
CA GLY A 92 -10.61 1.53 -18.74
C GLY A 92 -10.16 0.22 -19.38
N ARG A 93 -9.47 -0.65 -18.62
CA ARG A 93 -8.86 -1.89 -19.11
C ARG A 93 -9.14 -3.05 -18.17
N PRO A 94 -9.36 -4.27 -18.71
CA PRO A 94 -9.50 -5.44 -17.86
C PRO A 94 -8.18 -5.74 -17.15
N ILE A 95 -8.23 -5.73 -15.82
CA ILE A 95 -7.14 -6.20 -14.94
C ILE A 95 -7.73 -7.24 -14.00
N ALA A 96 -7.15 -8.43 -13.97
CA ALA A 96 -7.60 -9.54 -13.13
C ALA A 96 -6.89 -9.53 -11.77
N TYR A 97 -7.62 -9.92 -10.73
CA TYR A 97 -7.02 -10.31 -9.46
C TYR A 97 -7.05 -11.84 -9.33
N LYS A 98 -5.92 -12.43 -8.94
CA LYS A 98 -5.81 -13.87 -8.70
C LYS A 98 -5.25 -14.12 -7.31
N GLN A 99 -6.06 -14.71 -6.45
CA GLN A 99 -5.53 -15.26 -5.21
C GLN A 99 -4.69 -16.51 -5.52
N VAL A 100 -3.45 -16.54 -5.04
CA VAL A 100 -2.54 -17.70 -5.12
C VAL A 100 -2.16 -18.18 -3.73
N SER A 101 -1.54 -19.35 -3.62
CA SER A 101 -0.97 -19.80 -2.35
C SER A 101 0.35 -19.06 -2.04
N PRO A 102 0.75 -18.96 -0.76
CA PRO A 102 2.06 -18.41 -0.39
C PRO A 102 3.23 -19.13 -1.07
N ALA A 103 3.10 -20.44 -1.30
CA ALA A 103 4.11 -21.25 -1.99
C ALA A 103 4.22 -20.89 -3.48
N GLU A 104 3.09 -20.74 -4.18
CA GLU A 104 3.07 -20.28 -5.58
C GLU A 104 3.65 -18.86 -5.71
N TYR A 105 3.31 -17.96 -4.78
CA TYR A 105 3.84 -16.60 -4.78
C TYR A 105 5.36 -16.57 -4.50
N THR A 106 5.83 -17.38 -3.55
CA THR A 106 7.27 -17.54 -3.27
C THR A 106 8.01 -18.03 -4.52
N ALA A 107 7.47 -19.05 -5.20
CA ALA A 107 8.07 -19.57 -6.43
C ALA A 107 8.13 -18.52 -7.54
N ALA A 108 7.06 -17.74 -7.72
CA ALA A 108 7.03 -16.66 -8.71
C ALA A 108 8.10 -15.59 -8.43
N LEU A 109 8.26 -15.16 -7.18
CA LEU A 109 9.31 -14.20 -6.81
C LEU A 109 10.71 -14.75 -7.04
N VAL A 110 10.94 -16.03 -6.76
CA VAL A 110 12.23 -16.69 -7.04
C VAL A 110 12.51 -16.74 -8.53
N ASP A 111 11.51 -17.04 -9.36
CA ASP A 111 11.63 -17.03 -10.82
C ASP A 111 11.93 -15.61 -11.37
N GLU A 112 11.50 -14.57 -10.66
CA GLU A 112 11.83 -13.16 -10.94
C GLU A 112 13.21 -12.73 -10.41
N GLY A 113 13.95 -13.64 -9.75
CA GLY A 113 15.32 -13.42 -9.27
C GLY A 113 15.43 -12.95 -7.82
N VAL A 114 14.34 -12.95 -7.05
CA VAL A 114 14.37 -12.70 -5.61
C VAL A 114 15.02 -13.91 -4.89
N GLY A 115 15.87 -13.65 -3.90
CA GLY A 115 16.46 -14.72 -3.09
C GLY A 115 15.38 -15.53 -2.37
N GLY A 116 15.53 -16.85 -2.27
CA GLY A 116 14.48 -17.73 -1.74
C GLY A 116 14.01 -17.39 -0.32
N GLU A 117 14.93 -16.95 0.55
CA GLU A 117 14.59 -16.50 1.91
C GLU A 117 13.76 -15.20 1.89
N ASP A 118 14.18 -14.21 1.10
CA ASP A 118 13.44 -12.96 0.93
C ASP A 118 12.06 -13.20 0.31
N ALA A 119 11.97 -14.05 -0.72
CA ALA A 119 10.72 -14.42 -1.35
C ALA A 119 9.74 -15.07 -0.37
N HIS A 120 10.24 -15.98 0.48
CA HIS A 120 9.46 -16.59 1.53
C HIS A 120 8.98 -15.54 2.55
N HIS A 121 9.87 -14.65 2.99
CA HIS A 121 9.53 -13.60 3.94
C HIS A 121 8.43 -12.67 3.42
N VAL A 122 8.50 -12.26 2.14
CA VAL A 122 7.46 -11.45 1.51
C VAL A 122 6.12 -12.21 1.46
N ALA A 123 6.13 -13.50 1.13
CA ALA A 123 4.92 -14.32 1.14
C ALA A 123 4.32 -14.47 2.55
N GLU A 124 5.15 -14.61 3.59
CA GLU A 124 4.71 -14.68 4.98
C GLU A 124 4.03 -13.39 5.46
N MET A 125 4.45 -12.22 4.96
CA MET A 125 3.78 -10.95 5.31
C MET A 125 2.28 -10.97 4.94
N PHE A 126 1.93 -11.53 3.77
CA PHE A 126 0.53 -11.68 3.37
C PHE A 126 -0.22 -12.70 4.23
N VAL A 127 0.45 -13.78 4.68
CA VAL A 127 -0.16 -14.74 5.63
C VAL A 127 -0.45 -14.07 6.98
N LEU A 128 0.39 -13.14 7.41
CA LEU A 128 0.14 -12.35 8.62
C LEU A 128 -1.02 -11.37 8.43
N MET A 129 -1.12 -10.73 7.27
CA MET A 129 -2.26 -9.87 6.91
C MET A 129 -3.58 -10.62 6.97
N GLU A 130 -3.63 -11.86 6.47
CA GLU A 130 -4.82 -12.72 6.53
C GLU A 130 -5.28 -13.09 7.95
N ARG A 131 -4.52 -12.74 9.00
CA ARG A 131 -5.01 -12.83 10.40
C ARG A 131 -5.97 -11.70 10.76
N GLY A 132 -6.13 -10.68 9.91
CA GLY A 132 -7.07 -9.58 10.09
C GLY A 132 -6.70 -8.60 11.20
N LEU A 133 -5.48 -8.68 11.74
CA LEU A 133 -5.03 -7.83 12.85
C LEU A 133 -4.92 -6.36 12.45
N LEU A 134 -4.79 -6.07 11.15
CA LEU A 134 -4.63 -4.73 10.59
C LEU A 134 -5.86 -4.25 9.81
N ALA A 135 -6.93 -5.05 9.74
CA ALA A 135 -8.09 -4.78 8.88
C ALA A 135 -8.98 -3.61 9.34
N GLY A 136 -8.83 -3.18 10.60
CA GLY A 136 -9.65 -2.13 11.19
C GLY A 136 -9.23 -0.72 10.75
N THR A 137 -10.20 0.17 10.62
CA THR A 137 -9.97 1.60 10.39
C THR A 137 -9.93 2.39 11.70
N ARG A 138 -9.23 3.52 11.70
CA ARG A 138 -9.03 4.45 12.82
C ARG A 138 -9.26 5.89 12.36
N ASP A 139 -9.69 6.74 13.30
CA ASP A 139 -9.93 8.17 13.06
C ASP A 139 -8.71 9.05 13.38
N ASP A 140 -7.59 8.43 13.77
CA ASP A 140 -6.37 9.12 14.18
C ASP A 140 -5.80 9.99 13.06
N LEU A 141 -5.82 9.48 11.82
CA LEU A 141 -5.37 10.23 10.66
C LEU A 141 -6.21 11.48 10.44
N ALA A 142 -7.54 11.36 10.51
CA ALA A 142 -8.45 12.51 10.39
C ALA A 142 -8.20 13.54 11.51
N THR A 143 -7.93 13.06 12.73
CA THR A 143 -7.63 13.89 13.90
C THR A 143 -6.34 14.68 13.73
N VAL A 144 -5.29 14.04 13.20
CA VAL A 144 -4.00 14.70 12.94
C VAL A 144 -4.14 15.71 11.81
N LEU A 145 -4.80 15.34 10.71
CA LEU A 145 -4.93 16.19 9.52
C LEU A 145 -5.91 17.36 9.70
N GLY A 146 -6.90 17.24 10.59
CA GLY A 146 -7.99 18.23 10.71
C GLY A 146 -8.94 18.25 9.51
N ARG A 147 -8.89 17.22 8.66
CA ARG A 147 -9.76 17.01 7.49
C ARG A 147 -10.00 15.51 7.29
N ALA A 148 -10.98 15.16 6.47
CA ALA A 148 -11.14 13.77 6.05
C ALA A 148 -9.89 13.27 5.28
N PRO A 149 -9.41 12.04 5.54
CA PRO A 149 -8.40 11.39 4.72
C PRO A 149 -8.91 11.14 3.29
N ARG A 150 -7.98 11.12 2.35
CA ARG A 150 -8.19 10.73 0.95
C ARG A 150 -8.58 9.25 0.91
N THR A 151 -9.51 8.92 0.02
CA THR A 151 -9.94 7.53 -0.20
C THR A 151 -9.03 6.81 -1.18
N PHE A 152 -9.13 5.47 -1.23
CA PHE A 152 -8.43 4.70 -2.27
C PHE A 152 -8.94 5.07 -3.68
N GLU A 153 -10.23 5.39 -3.80
CA GLU A 153 -10.85 5.89 -5.03
C GLU A 153 -10.24 7.21 -5.49
N ASP A 154 -9.95 8.15 -4.57
CA ASP A 154 -9.26 9.40 -4.89
C ASP A 154 -7.86 9.13 -5.43
N TYR A 155 -7.11 8.20 -4.81
CA TYR A 155 -5.81 7.77 -5.32
C TYR A 155 -5.94 7.17 -6.74
N VAL A 156 -6.86 6.23 -6.93
CA VAL A 156 -7.07 5.54 -8.21
C VAL A 156 -7.42 6.54 -9.32
N ALA A 157 -8.29 7.50 -9.05
CA ALA A 157 -8.66 8.54 -10.01
C ALA A 157 -7.45 9.41 -10.40
N ARG A 158 -6.65 9.87 -9.42
CA ARG A 158 -5.43 10.65 -9.68
C ARG A 158 -4.39 9.86 -10.47
N ALA A 159 -4.14 8.61 -10.07
CA ALA A 159 -3.14 7.74 -10.70
C ALA A 159 -3.54 7.39 -12.15
N ALA A 160 -4.81 7.06 -12.40
CA ALA A 160 -5.31 6.82 -13.75
C ALA A 160 -5.20 8.06 -14.64
N ALA A 161 -5.57 9.24 -14.12
CA ALA A 161 -5.44 10.51 -14.86
C ALA A 161 -3.97 10.84 -15.20
N ALA A 162 -3.02 10.41 -14.37
CA ALA A 162 -1.59 10.54 -14.61
C ALA A 162 -1.02 9.44 -15.55
N GLY A 163 -1.85 8.51 -16.03
CA GLY A 163 -1.41 7.45 -16.92
C GLY A 163 -0.65 6.31 -16.24
N ALA A 164 -0.78 6.13 -14.93
CA ALA A 164 -0.02 5.13 -14.16
C ALA A 164 -0.16 3.70 -14.70
N TRP A 165 -1.30 3.37 -15.33
CA TRP A 165 -1.57 2.06 -15.91
C TRP A 165 -1.79 2.09 -17.44
N ALA A 166 -1.34 3.16 -18.10
CA ALA A 166 -1.30 3.22 -19.55
C ALA A 166 -0.28 2.19 -20.11
N ARG A 167 -0.50 1.76 -21.35
CA ARG A 167 0.42 0.87 -22.09
C ARG A 167 1.29 1.70 -23.03
#